data_AF-A0A931QEL5-F1
#
_entry.id   AF-A0A931QEL5-F1
#
_cell.length_a   1.000
_cell.length_b   1.000
_cell.length_c   1.000
_cell.angle_alpha   90.00
_cell.angle_beta   90.00
_cell.angle_gamma   90.00
#
_symmetry.space_group_name_H-M   'P 1'
#
loop_
_entity.id
_entity.type
_entity.pdbx_description
1 polymer ?
#
loop_
_entity_poly.entity_id
_entity_poly.type
_entity_poly.pdbx_seq_one_letter_code
_entity_poly.pdbx_strand_id
1 'polypeptide(L)'
;MAEFLNNLLFIFQRINWLSAIDILLVTLIFFGLLYWLRDTQAMVLLRGVILIVVSLILLTSLVDLPAFSWLVRNSVPALLLAIPVIFAPEIRRALERIGRAGTFLPAFGKNTDALFEQTIHAVVTAAARLSARQHGALIVMQRLDSLDEYIQSGVRMDAAITPDILLQVFYPNTPL
;
A
#
# COMPACT_ATOMS: atom_id res chain seq x y z
N MET A 1 -41.20 1.98 -20.75
CA MET A 1 -40.35 1.13 -21.61
C MET A 1 -39.84 1.88 -22.84
N ALA A 2 -40.69 2.54 -23.64
CA ALA A 2 -40.25 3.31 -24.82
C ALA A 2 -39.35 4.53 -24.50
N GLU A 3 -39.62 5.25 -23.40
CA GLU A 3 -38.73 6.35 -22.95
C GLU A 3 -37.34 5.88 -22.53
N PHE A 4 -37.24 4.70 -21.89
CA PHE A 4 -35.95 4.15 -21.45
C PHE A 4 -35.08 3.76 -22.65
N LEU A 5 -35.70 3.18 -23.69
CA LEU A 5 -35.03 2.85 -24.95
C LEU A 5 -34.63 4.11 -25.73
N ASN A 6 -35.46 5.15 -25.75
CA ASN A 6 -35.10 6.43 -26.37
C ASN A 6 -33.97 7.15 -25.62
N ASN A 7 -33.97 7.12 -24.28
CA ASN A 7 -32.88 7.68 -23.47
C ASN A 7 -31.56 6.91 -23.69
N LEU A 8 -31.61 5.58 -23.81
CA LEU A 8 -30.45 4.76 -24.14
C LEU A 8 -29.93 5.06 -25.55
N LEU A 9 -30.81 5.16 -26.55
CA LEU A 9 -30.45 5.52 -27.92
C LEU A 9 -29.85 6.93 -28.02
N PHE A 10 -30.36 7.87 -27.23
CA PHE A 10 -29.84 9.24 -27.16
C PHE A 10 -28.43 9.31 -26.55
N ILE A 11 -28.15 8.49 -25.53
CA ILE A 11 -26.80 8.37 -24.96
C ILE A 11 -25.85 7.77 -26.01
N PHE A 12 -26.26 6.70 -26.71
CA PHE A 12 -25.44 6.06 -27.74
C PHE A 12 -25.18 6.96 -28.96
N GLN A 13 -26.15 7.79 -29.38
CA GLN A 13 -25.95 8.79 -30.44
C GLN A 13 -25.01 9.93 -30.05
N ARG A 14 -24.80 10.15 -28.75
CA ARG A 14 -23.96 11.23 -28.21
C ARG A 14 -22.58 10.74 -27.76
N ILE A 15 -22.31 9.44 -27.85
CA ILE A 15 -20.98 8.86 -27.62
C ILE A 15 -20.05 9.32 -28.76
N ASN A 16 -19.13 10.20 -28.41
CA ASN A 16 -18.06 10.64 -29.28
C ASN A 16 -16.81 9.78 -29.02
N TRP A 17 -15.83 9.77 -29.94
CA TRP A 17 -14.54 9.09 -29.74
C TRP A 17 -13.81 9.62 -28.48
N LEU A 18 -14.02 10.89 -28.15
CA LEU A 18 -13.60 11.52 -26.90
C LEU A 18 -14.21 10.86 -25.66
N SER A 19 -15.49 10.46 -25.70
CA SER A 19 -16.15 9.77 -24.59
C SER A 19 -15.56 8.38 -24.37
N ALA A 20 -15.16 7.69 -25.44
CA ALA A 20 -14.50 6.39 -25.34
C ALA A 20 -13.11 6.51 -24.69
N ILE A 21 -12.33 7.54 -25.07
CA ILE A 21 -11.02 7.82 -24.47
C ILE A 21 -11.18 8.22 -23.00
N ASP A 22 -12.18 9.03 -22.67
CA ASP A 22 -12.46 9.46 -21.30
C ASP A 22 -12.83 8.27 -20.40
N ILE A 23 -13.77 7.43 -20.83
CA ILE A 23 -14.15 6.21 -20.10
C ILE A 23 -12.95 5.27 -19.94
N LEU A 24 -12.14 5.10 -20.99
CA LEU A 24 -10.92 4.28 -20.92
C LEU A 24 -9.95 4.83 -19.87
N LEU A 25 -9.71 6.14 -19.87
CA LEU A 25 -8.79 6.79 -18.95
C LEU A 25 -9.28 6.68 -17.50
N VAL A 26 -10.55 7.01 -17.25
CA VAL A 26 -11.19 6.85 -15.93
C VAL A 26 -11.11 5.40 -15.47
N THR A 27 -11.44 4.45 -16.35
CA THR A 27 -11.39 3.01 -16.04
C THR A 27 -9.98 2.59 -15.66
N LEU A 28 -8.96 3.03 -16.40
CA LEU A 28 -7.57 2.67 -16.14
C LEU A 28 -7.06 3.25 -14.81
N ILE A 29 -7.46 4.47 -14.47
CA ILE A 29 -7.16 5.08 -13.17
C ILE A 29 -7.81 4.28 -12.04
N PHE A 30 -9.12 4.03 -12.10
CA PHE A 30 -9.84 3.27 -11.07
C PHE A 30 -9.34 1.83 -10.97
N PHE A 31 -9.04 1.19 -12.10
CA PHE A 31 -8.45 -0.15 -12.14
C PHE A 31 -7.10 -0.17 -11.41
N GLY A 32 -6.20 0.78 -11.70
CA GLY A 32 -4.93 0.90 -11.01
C GLY A 32 -5.09 1.14 -9.51
N LEU A 33 -6.00 2.03 -9.13
CA LEU A 33 -6.29 2.36 -7.73
C LEU A 33 -6.84 1.14 -6.97
N LEU A 34 -7.80 0.41 -7.54
CA LEU A 34 -8.36 -0.80 -6.95
C LEU A 34 -7.35 -1.95 -6.90
N TYR A 35 -6.51 -2.09 -7.94
CA TYR A 35 -5.44 -3.07 -7.96
C TYR A 35 -4.41 -2.81 -6.87
N TRP A 36 -4.05 -1.54 -6.65
CA TRP A 36 -3.11 -1.16 -5.59
C TRP A 36 -3.66 -1.40 -4.18
N LEU A 37 -4.99 -1.26 -4.00
CA LEU A 37 -5.66 -1.53 -2.73
C LEU A 37 -5.85 -3.02 -2.45
N ARG A 38 -5.85 -3.90 -3.48
CA ARG A 38 -6.36 -5.29 -3.44
C ARG A 38 -5.84 -6.14 -2.29
N ASP A 39 -4.60 -5.94 -1.86
CA ASP A 39 -3.94 -6.74 -0.83
C ASP A 39 -3.57 -5.93 0.43
N THR A 40 -4.18 -4.76 0.59
CA THR A 40 -3.92 -3.87 1.73
C THR A 40 -4.98 -4.01 2.82
N GLN A 41 -4.60 -3.70 4.06
CA GLN A 41 -5.56 -3.58 5.17
C GLN A 41 -6.65 -2.54 4.87
N ALA A 42 -6.36 -1.56 4.00
CA ALA A 42 -7.33 -0.57 3.54
C ALA A 42 -8.52 -1.20 2.78
N MET A 43 -8.33 -2.34 2.10
CA MET A 43 -9.44 -3.05 1.41
C MET A 43 -10.45 -3.65 2.40
N VAL A 44 -9.98 -4.14 3.55
CA VAL A 44 -10.85 -4.66 4.61
C VAL A 44 -11.66 -3.52 5.24
N LEU A 45 -10.99 -2.39 5.53
CA LEU A 45 -11.63 -1.16 6.00
C LEU A 45 -12.66 -0.63 5.00
N LEU A 46 -12.30 -0.56 3.71
CA LEU A 46 -13.20 -0.10 2.65
C LEU A 46 -14.47 -0.97 2.57
N ARG A 47 -14.32 -2.30 2.59
CA ARG A 47 -15.45 -3.23 2.64
C ARG A 47 -16.32 -3.01 3.88
N GLY A 48 -15.71 -2.80 5.04
CA GLY A 48 -16.42 -2.49 6.28
C GLY A 48 -17.21 -1.19 6.20
N VAL A 49 -16.60 -0.12 5.70
CA VAL A 49 -17.26 1.18 5.50
C VAL A 49 -18.42 1.06 4.51
N ILE A 50 -18.21 0.40 3.36
CA ILE A 50 -19.28 0.17 2.36
C ILE A 50 -20.43 -0.61 2.99
N LEU A 51 -20.14 -1.68 3.73
CA LEU A 51 -21.17 -2.49 4.38
C LEU A 51 -21.97 -1.67 5.39
N ILE A 52 -21.29 -0.86 6.22
CA ILE A 52 -21.95 0.04 7.18
C ILE A 52 -22.83 1.05 6.44
N VAL A 53 -22.30 1.75 5.44
CA VAL A 53 -23.04 2.77 4.68
C VAL A 53 -24.27 2.17 3.99
N VAL A 54 -24.12 1.04 3.31
CA VAL A 54 -25.23 0.34 2.65
C VAL A 54 -26.27 -0.11 3.68
N SER A 55 -25.83 -0.68 4.80
CA SER A 55 -26.72 -1.10 5.89
C SER A 55 -27.51 0.09 6.47
N LEU A 56 -26.85 1.24 6.70
CA LEU A 56 -27.50 2.46 7.17
C LEU A 56 -28.56 2.96 6.17
N ILE A 57 -28.23 2.98 4.87
CA ILE A 57 -29.17 3.40 3.82
C ILE A 57 -30.37 2.46 3.76
N LEU A 58 -30.15 1.15 3.81
CA LEU A 58 -31.23 0.17 3.81
C LEU A 58 -32.11 0.29 5.06
N LEU A 59 -31.52 0.42 6.26
CA LEU A 59 -32.27 0.58 7.52
C LEU A 59 -33.13 1.85 7.55
N THR A 60 -32.57 2.98 7.09
CA THR A 60 -33.28 4.27 7.07
C THR A 60 -34.30 4.40 5.94
N SER A 61 -34.17 3.62 4.87
CA SER A 61 -35.14 3.62 3.76
C SER A 61 -36.28 2.61 3.94
N LEU A 62 -36.04 1.51 4.65
CA LEU A 62 -37.05 0.46 4.90
C LEU A 62 -37.91 0.75 6.14
N VAL A 63 -37.40 1.51 7.12
CA VAL A 63 -38.09 1.82 8.37
C VAL A 63 -37.99 3.30 8.69
N ASP A 64 -39.14 3.94 8.94
CA ASP A 64 -39.20 5.35 9.33
C ASP A 64 -38.73 5.53 10.79
N LEU A 65 -37.42 5.70 10.97
CA LEU A 65 -36.77 5.89 12.27
C LEU A 65 -36.28 7.35 12.40
N PRO A 66 -37.11 8.31 12.82
CA PRO A 66 -36.77 9.73 12.81
C PRO A 66 -35.57 10.07 13.69
N ALA A 67 -35.47 9.49 14.89
CA ALA A 67 -34.33 9.71 15.79
C ALA A 67 -33.01 9.15 15.21
N PHE A 68 -33.06 7.98 14.59
CA PHE A 68 -31.88 7.35 13.98
C PHE A 68 -31.44 8.10 12.72
N SER A 69 -32.39 8.49 11.86
CA SER A 69 -32.13 9.32 10.68
C SER A 69 -31.52 10.68 11.06
N TRP A 70 -31.97 11.28 12.17
CA TRP A 70 -31.36 12.51 12.70
C TRP A 70 -29.92 12.27 13.17
N LEU A 71 -29.66 11.18 13.92
CA LEU A 71 -28.32 10.80 14.36
C LEU A 71 -27.39 10.61 13.17
N VAL A 72 -27.78 9.78 12.19
CA VAL A 72 -26.98 9.49 10.99
C VAL A 72 -26.70 10.77 10.21
N ARG A 73 -27.70 11.63 9.97
CA ARG A 73 -27.51 12.90 9.25
C ARG A 73 -26.52 13.84 9.94
N ASN A 74 -26.50 13.88 11.27
CA ASN A 74 -25.55 14.70 12.03
C ASN A 74 -24.16 14.05 12.19
N SER A 75 -24.08 12.71 12.23
CA SER A 75 -22.80 12.00 12.39
C SER A 75 -22.04 11.82 11.08
N VAL A 76 -22.71 11.68 9.94
CA VAL A 76 -22.07 11.46 8.62
C VAL A 76 -21.07 12.58 8.26
N PRO A 77 -21.37 13.88 8.43
CA PRO A 77 -20.39 14.95 8.16
C PRO A 77 -19.13 14.84 9.03
N ALA A 78 -19.27 14.48 10.32
CA ALA A 78 -18.15 14.28 11.22
C ALA A 78 -17.29 13.07 10.81
N LEU A 79 -17.94 11.96 10.42
CA LEU A 79 -17.25 10.77 9.88
C LEU A 79 -16.50 11.06 8.58
N LEU A 80 -17.09 11.85 7.67
CA LEU A 80 -16.45 12.26 6.42
C LEU A 80 -15.18 13.10 6.67
N LEU A 81 -15.17 13.95 7.70
CA LEU A 81 -13.95 14.68 8.12
C LEU A 81 -12.96 13.79 8.87
N ALA A 82 -13.43 12.84 9.67
CA ALA A 82 -12.57 11.95 10.44
C ALA A 82 -11.73 11.02 9.55
N ILE A 83 -12.30 10.55 8.41
CA ILE A 83 -11.61 9.62 7.50
C ILE A 83 -10.26 10.20 7.02
N PRO A 84 -10.17 11.37 6.34
CA PRO A 84 -8.89 11.93 5.91
C PRO A 84 -7.92 12.20 7.07
N VAL A 85 -8.42 12.55 8.26
CA VAL A 85 -7.58 12.82 9.43
C VAL A 85 -6.95 11.55 9.96
N ILE A 86 -7.72 10.47 10.07
CA ILE A 86 -7.25 9.15 10.50
C ILE A 86 -6.27 8.57 9.46
N PHE A 87 -6.61 8.70 8.17
CA PHE A 87 -5.80 8.21 7.06
C PHE A 87 -4.71 9.19 6.57
N ALA A 88 -4.47 10.28 7.30
CA ALA A 88 -3.44 11.24 6.94
C ALA A 88 -2.04 10.61 6.77
N PRO A 89 -1.60 9.67 7.63
CA PRO A 89 -0.32 8.98 7.47
C PRO A 89 -0.22 8.18 6.17
N GLU A 90 -1.29 7.48 5.76
CA GLU A 90 -1.33 6.66 4.55
C GLU A 90 -1.29 7.53 3.30
N ILE A 91 -2.08 8.62 3.28
CA ILE A 91 -2.08 9.60 2.18
C ILE A 91 -0.67 10.18 2.00
N ARG A 92 -0.01 10.53 3.11
CA ARG A 92 1.37 11.00 3.09
C ARG A 92 2.32 9.95 2.50
N ARG A 93 2.29 8.70 2.99
CA ARG A 93 3.14 7.61 2.49
C ARG A 93 2.92 7.35 0.99
N ALA A 94 1.67 7.41 0.54
CA ALA A 94 1.31 7.24 -0.88
C ALA A 94 1.92 8.35 -1.75
N LEU A 95 1.77 9.61 -1.33
CA LEU A 95 2.34 10.76 -2.02
C LEU A 95 3.87 10.71 -2.04
N GLU A 96 4.49 10.32 -0.93
CA GLU A 96 5.94 10.11 -0.87
C GLU A 96 6.42 9.02 -1.85
N ARG A 97 5.65 7.93 -2.00
CA ARG A 97 5.96 6.86 -2.97
C ARG A 97 5.85 7.35 -4.42
N ILE A 98 4.83 8.15 -4.73
CA ILE A 98 4.66 8.77 -6.05
C ILE A 98 5.78 9.79 -6.31
N GLY A 99 6.15 10.59 -5.31
CA GLY A 99 7.26 11.55 -5.41
C GLY A 99 8.63 10.88 -5.59
N ARG A 100 8.87 9.76 -4.90
CA ARG A 100 10.07 8.92 -5.08
C ARG A 100 10.09 8.17 -6.41
N ALA A 101 8.96 8.10 -7.13
CA ALA A 101 8.92 7.42 -8.42
C ALA A 101 9.78 8.12 -9.51
N GLY A 102 10.13 9.39 -9.31
CA GLY A 102 11.12 10.09 -10.15
C GLY A 102 12.57 9.64 -9.95
N THR A 103 12.89 8.89 -8.89
CA THR A 103 14.25 8.42 -8.58
C THR A 103 14.49 6.97 -9.03
N PHE A 104 13.53 6.34 -9.73
CA PHE A 104 13.69 5.03 -10.38
C PHE A 104 14.52 5.10 -11.67
N LEU A 105 15.66 5.77 -11.64
CA LEU A 105 16.74 5.43 -12.56
C LEU A 105 17.62 4.43 -11.80
N PRO A 106 17.35 3.11 -11.89
CA PRO A 106 18.38 2.18 -11.51
C PRO A 106 19.50 2.40 -12.52
N ALA A 107 20.59 2.96 -12.05
CA ALA A 107 21.87 2.81 -12.72
C ALA A 107 22.22 1.31 -12.63
N PHE A 108 21.58 0.49 -13.47
CA PHE A 108 22.00 -0.87 -13.79
C PHE A 108 23.28 -0.75 -14.61
N GLY A 109 24.36 -0.33 -13.94
CA GLY A 109 25.72 -0.56 -14.41
C GLY A 109 26.10 -2.00 -14.06
N LYS A 110 26.84 -2.66 -14.95
CA LYS A 110 27.40 -4.01 -14.78
C LYS A 110 28.12 -4.27 -13.43
N ASN A 111 28.49 -3.23 -12.68
CA ASN A 111 29.08 -3.36 -11.35
C ASN A 111 28.07 -3.74 -10.25
N THR A 112 26.78 -3.48 -10.45
CA THR A 112 25.72 -3.79 -9.46
C THR A 112 25.55 -5.30 -9.29
N ASP A 113 25.65 -6.06 -10.39
CA ASP A 113 25.51 -7.53 -10.35
C ASP A 113 26.65 -8.20 -9.57
N ALA A 114 27.89 -7.72 -9.72
CA ALA A 114 29.04 -8.26 -9.01
C ALA A 114 28.98 -8.00 -7.49
N LEU A 115 28.55 -6.80 -7.08
CA LEU A 115 28.34 -6.47 -5.66
C LEU A 115 27.17 -7.25 -5.05
N PHE A 116 26.13 -7.49 -5.84
CA PHE A 116 24.99 -8.29 -5.42
C PHE A 116 25.40 -9.75 -5.16
N GLU A 117 26.14 -10.37 -6.09
CA GLU A 117 26.69 -11.72 -5.93
C GLU A 117 27.60 -11.84 -4.69
N GLN A 118 28.50 -10.86 -4.48
CA GLN A 118 29.36 -10.83 -3.29
C GLN A 118 28.54 -10.74 -1.99
N THR A 119 27.48 -9.93 -1.98
CA THR A 119 26.59 -9.77 -0.83
C THR A 119 25.86 -11.08 -0.51
N ILE A 120 25.30 -11.75 -1.53
CA ILE A 120 24.64 -13.05 -1.36
C ILE A 120 25.62 -14.09 -0.82
N HIS A 121 26.82 -14.18 -1.38
CA HIS A 121 27.85 -15.10 -0.91
C HIS A 121 28.23 -14.84 0.56
N ALA A 122 28.35 -13.57 0.95
CA ALA A 122 28.66 -13.18 2.33
C ALA A 122 27.56 -13.61 3.31
N VAL A 123 26.29 -13.37 2.96
CA VAL A 123 25.12 -13.77 3.77
C VAL A 123 25.02 -15.28 3.90
N VAL A 124 25.16 -16.03 2.81
CA VAL A 124 25.12 -17.51 2.83
C VAL A 124 26.24 -18.07 3.72
N THR A 125 27.45 -17.53 3.59
CA THR A 125 28.60 -17.95 4.41
C THR A 125 28.36 -17.67 5.90
N ALA A 126 27.82 -16.49 6.23
CA ALA A 126 27.49 -16.14 7.62
C ALA A 126 26.39 -17.05 8.17
N ALA A 127 25.31 -17.27 7.42
CA ALA A 127 24.19 -18.11 7.82
C ALA A 127 24.64 -19.56 8.09
N ALA A 128 25.49 -20.13 7.24
CA ALA A 128 26.07 -21.46 7.46
C ALA A 128 26.89 -21.53 8.76
N ARG A 129 27.71 -20.52 9.03
CA ARG A 129 28.54 -20.44 10.24
C ARG A 129 27.74 -20.18 11.52
N LEU A 130 26.65 -19.41 11.45
CA LEU A 130 25.70 -19.17 12.54
C LEU A 130 24.90 -20.43 12.86
N SER A 131 24.42 -21.12 11.82
CA SER A 131 23.71 -22.40 11.95
C SER A 131 24.57 -23.47 12.62
N ALA A 132 25.84 -23.61 12.19
CA ALA A 132 26.78 -24.55 12.80
C ALA A 132 27.03 -24.27 14.29
N ARG A 133 26.88 -23.02 14.73
CA ARG A 133 27.01 -22.59 16.13
C ARG A 133 25.69 -22.52 16.88
N GLN A 134 24.57 -22.83 16.23
CA GLN A 134 23.22 -22.68 16.77
C GLN A 134 22.88 -21.25 17.25
N HIS A 135 23.45 -20.24 16.58
CA HIS A 135 23.12 -18.84 16.85
C HIS A 135 21.94 -18.40 15.98
N GLY A 136 20.90 -17.85 16.61
CA GLY A 136 19.73 -17.31 15.91
C GLY A 136 20.04 -15.98 15.22
N ALA A 137 19.54 -15.80 13.99
CA ALA A 137 19.74 -14.58 13.22
C ALA A 137 18.50 -14.23 12.40
N LEU A 138 18.19 -12.93 12.33
CA LEU A 138 17.13 -12.38 11.48
C LEU A 138 17.75 -11.36 10.53
N ILE A 139 17.82 -11.71 9.26
CA ILE A 139 18.40 -10.86 8.21
C ILE A 139 17.29 -10.45 7.25
N VAL A 140 17.04 -9.14 7.14
CA VAL A 140 16.00 -8.57 6.27
C VAL A 140 16.67 -7.83 5.11
N MET A 141 16.30 -8.17 3.88
CA MET A 141 16.79 -7.52 2.66
C MET A 141 15.73 -6.58 2.10
N GLN A 142 16.02 -5.28 2.09
CA GLN A 142 15.16 -4.29 1.46
C GLN A 142 15.09 -4.53 -0.05
N ARG A 143 13.88 -4.46 -0.63
CA ARG A 143 13.65 -4.55 -2.08
C ARG A 143 13.12 -3.22 -2.61
N LEU A 144 11.83 -3.20 -2.98
CA LEU A 144 11.19 -2.04 -3.60
C LEU A 144 10.61 -1.07 -2.57
N ASP A 145 10.06 -1.59 -1.47
CA ASP A 145 9.50 -0.77 -0.41
C ASP A 145 10.60 -0.37 0.58
N SER A 146 10.58 0.90 1.02
CA SER A 146 11.56 1.39 1.99
C SER A 146 11.28 0.83 3.39
N LEU A 147 12.35 0.47 4.09
CA LEU A 147 12.32 0.02 5.47
C LEU A 147 12.80 1.09 6.47
N ASP A 148 12.92 2.36 6.04
CA ASP A 148 13.47 3.46 6.86
C ASP A 148 12.83 3.59 8.24
N GLU A 149 11.50 3.39 8.34
CA GLU A 149 10.75 3.45 9.61
C GLU A 149 11.22 2.36 10.61
N TYR A 150 11.54 1.17 10.11
CA TYR A 150 12.06 0.08 10.94
C TYR A 150 13.53 0.30 11.29
N ILE A 151 14.32 0.82 10.35
CA ILE A 151 15.75 1.12 10.56
C ILE A 151 15.93 2.17 11.67
N GLN A 152 15.03 3.15 11.80
CA GLN A 152 15.07 4.17 12.85
C GLN A 152 14.99 3.61 14.28
N SER A 153 14.40 2.43 14.46
CA SER A 153 14.32 1.78 15.77
C SER A 153 15.60 1.05 16.19
N GLY A 154 16.51 0.82 15.24
CA GLY A 154 17.76 0.07 15.46
C GLY A 154 19.01 0.96 15.53
N VAL A 155 20.17 0.31 15.62
CA VAL A 155 21.48 0.99 15.58
C VAL A 155 21.99 1.03 14.14
N ARG A 156 22.20 2.22 13.59
CA ARG A 156 22.81 2.39 12.26
C ARG A 156 24.29 2.06 12.32
N MET A 157 24.73 1.14 11.46
CA MET A 157 26.15 0.75 11.33
C MET A 157 26.80 1.23 10.03
N ASP A 158 26.02 1.44 8.96
CA ASP A 158 26.50 1.80 7.62
C ASP A 158 27.76 1.03 7.18
N ALA A 159 27.78 -0.28 7.46
CA ALA A 159 28.93 -1.15 7.30
C ALA A 159 28.89 -1.94 5.98
N ALA A 160 30.06 -2.24 5.42
CA ALA A 160 30.18 -3.16 4.29
C ALA A 160 29.79 -4.59 4.70
N ILE A 161 28.99 -5.27 3.89
CA ILE A 161 28.49 -6.61 4.23
C ILE A 161 29.62 -7.63 4.09
N THR A 162 30.08 -8.15 5.23
CA THR A 162 31.06 -9.24 5.31
C THR A 162 30.55 -10.35 6.24
N PRO A 163 30.99 -11.60 6.05
CA PRO A 163 30.58 -12.70 6.92
C PRO A 163 30.92 -12.45 8.40
N ASP A 164 32.06 -11.79 8.66
CA ASP A 164 32.55 -11.57 10.02
C ASP A 164 31.74 -10.49 10.74
N ILE A 165 31.29 -9.44 10.04
CA ILE A 165 30.37 -8.45 10.62
C ILE A 165 29.04 -9.11 10.96
N LEU A 166 28.48 -9.93 10.06
CA LEU A 166 27.22 -10.63 10.32
C LEU A 166 27.34 -11.58 11.52
N LEU A 167 28.47 -12.28 11.66
CA LEU A 167 28.72 -13.13 12.83
C LEU A 167 28.81 -12.34 14.13
N GLN A 168 29.41 -11.15 14.08
CA GLN A 168 29.55 -10.28 15.26
C GLN A 168 28.20 -9.69 15.71
N VAL A 169 27.35 -9.31 14.76
CA VAL A 169 26.01 -8.76 15.05
C VAL A 169 25.11 -9.80 15.70
N PHE A 170 25.21 -11.07 15.31
CA PHE A 170 24.41 -12.15 15.87
C PHE A 170 25.17 -12.99 16.90
N TYR A 171 26.22 -12.44 17.51
CA TYR A 171 26.94 -13.14 18.57
C TYR A 171 26.13 -13.07 19.88
N PRO A 172 25.95 -14.18 20.61
CA PRO A 172 25.22 -14.16 21.87
C PRO A 172 25.87 -13.23 22.89
N ASN A 173 25.06 -12.45 23.60
CA ASN A 173 25.50 -11.50 24.63
C ASN A 173 26.25 -10.27 24.11
N THR A 174 26.09 -9.89 22.84
CA THR A 174 26.42 -8.54 22.38
C THR A 174 25.28 -7.55 22.66
N PRO A 175 25.58 -6.25 22.83
CA PRO A 175 24.56 -5.21 22.97
C PRO A 175 23.84 -4.87 21.65
N LEU A 176 24.32 -5.42 20.53
CA LEU A 176 23.65 -5.46 19.24
C LEU A 176 22.94 -6.80 19.08
#